data_AF-A0A968D5S6-F1
#
_entry.id   AF-A0A968D5S6-F1
#
_cell.length_a   1.000
_cell.length_b   1.000
_cell.length_c   1.000
_cell.angle_alpha   90.00
_cell.angle_beta   90.00
_cell.angle_gamma   90.00
#
_symmetry.space_group_name_H-M   'P 1'
#
loop_
_entity.id
_entity.type
_entity.pdbx_description
1 polymer ?
#
loop_
_entity_poly.entity_id
_entity_poly.type
_entity_poly.pdbx_seq_one_letter_code
_entity_poly.pdbx_strand_id
1 'polypeptide(L)'
;MAVIAVTGSVFLAHELGRLNGGYSYLDQRRERDELTAVIAERDLTIEVLRRQVAILETSQEIDQETYTLVEQNLDELQAQIQAQEEELAFYRGIISPEDGVAGLRVQSLEMRPTDAEQGYLLHLVLVQAITHDRRVSGTVSFDITGSIDGEPVQLNLDEVVAEDARGAIAYAFRYFQDLQRQLVLPEGFEPDEVLMLIRPREPNGQALEQSFEWSAIAG
;
A
#
# COMPACT_ATOMS: atom_id res chain seq x y z
N MET A 1 -1.01 110.03 36.47
CA MET A 1 -0.14 109.58 35.36
C MET A 1 0.67 108.33 35.72
N ALA A 2 1.44 108.32 36.82
CA ALA A 2 2.27 107.16 37.19
C ALA A 2 1.49 105.85 37.45
N VAL A 3 0.35 105.90 38.15
CA VAL A 3 -0.44 104.69 38.48
C VAL A 3 -1.00 104.00 37.24
N ILE A 4 -1.45 104.78 36.24
CA ILE A 4 -2.00 104.25 34.98
C ILE A 4 -0.90 103.60 34.12
N ALA A 5 0.30 104.18 34.15
CA ALA A 5 1.45 103.59 33.46
C ALA A 5 1.85 102.25 34.07
N VAL A 6 1.88 102.15 35.41
CA VAL A 6 2.23 100.91 36.11
C VAL A 6 1.20 99.82 35.88
N THR A 7 -0.11 100.11 35.98
CA THR A 7 -1.15 99.11 35.69
C THR A 7 -1.16 98.67 34.24
N GLY A 8 -0.91 99.59 33.30
CA GLY A 8 -0.74 99.27 31.88
C GLY A 8 0.45 98.33 31.63
N SER A 9 1.60 98.59 32.27
CA SER A 9 2.79 97.73 32.17
C SER A 9 2.58 96.34 32.76
N VAL A 10 1.90 96.23 33.91
CA VAL A 10 1.58 94.93 34.53
C VAL A 10 0.60 94.13 33.66
N PHE A 11 -0.41 94.79 33.09
CA PHE A 11 -1.36 94.15 32.18
C PHE A 11 -0.66 93.65 30.90
N LEU A 12 0.22 94.47 30.30
CA LEU A 12 1.03 94.08 29.15
C LEU A 12 1.95 92.89 29.46
N ALA A 13 2.62 92.89 30.62
CA ALA A 13 3.48 91.79 31.04
C ALA A 13 2.69 90.49 31.27
N HIS A 14 1.51 90.58 31.88
CA HIS A 14 0.62 89.43 32.08
C HIS A 14 0.09 88.89 30.74
N GLU A 15 -0.31 89.77 29.82
CA GLU A 15 -0.84 89.36 28.51
C GLU A 15 0.25 88.74 27.63
N LEU A 16 1.47 89.29 27.64
CA LEU A 16 2.65 88.69 27.00
C LEU A 16 3.03 87.34 27.62
N GLY A 17 2.97 87.22 28.95
CA GLY A 17 3.21 85.96 29.65
C GLY A 17 2.18 84.89 29.30
N ARG A 18 0.90 85.28 29.18
CA ARG A 18 -0.19 84.39 28.77
C ARG A 18 -0.05 83.92 27.33
N LEU A 19 0.38 84.81 26.41
CA LEU A 19 0.62 84.46 25.01
C LEU A 19 1.80 83.49 24.87
N ASN A 20 2.94 83.78 25.51
CA ASN A 20 4.12 82.90 25.46
C ASN A 20 3.89 81.56 26.18
N GLY A 21 3.24 81.58 27.36
CA GLY A 21 2.89 80.36 28.10
C GLY A 21 1.85 79.51 27.37
N GLY A 22 0.90 80.14 26.67
CA GLY A 22 -0.07 79.46 25.81
C GLY A 22 0.58 78.76 24.62
N TYR A 23 1.58 79.39 23.98
CA TYR A 23 2.35 78.80 22.88
C TYR A 23 3.12 77.56 23.35
N SER A 24 3.85 77.65 24.47
CA SER A 24 4.58 76.52 25.05
C SER A 24 3.67 75.35 25.48
N TYR A 25 2.48 75.62 26.01
CA TYR A 25 1.52 74.58 26.38
C TYR A 25 0.89 73.89 25.16
N LEU A 26 0.64 74.63 24.08
CA LEU A 26 0.13 74.07 22.83
C LEU A 26 1.16 73.19 22.14
N ASP A 27 2.43 73.60 22.12
CA ASP A 27 3.50 72.79 21.54
C ASP A 27 3.74 71.50 22.35
N GLN A 28 3.71 71.57 23.68
CA GLN A 28 3.82 70.38 24.54
C GLN A 28 2.64 69.41 24.36
N ARG A 29 1.42 69.91 24.13
CA ARG A 29 0.26 69.06 23.81
C ARG A 29 0.42 68.38 22.44
N ARG A 30 0.86 69.12 21.42
CA ARG A 30 1.11 68.55 20.09
C ARG A 30 2.14 67.44 20.13
N GLU A 31 3.26 67.66 20.81
CA GLU A 31 4.30 66.65 20.99
C GLU A 31 3.75 65.40 21.70
N ARG A 32 2.93 65.57 22.75
CA ARG A 32 2.27 64.44 23.42
C ARG A 32 1.31 63.69 22.50
N ASP A 33 0.49 64.41 21.74
CA ASP A 33 -0.48 63.83 20.82
C ASP A 33 0.23 63.05 19.70
N GLU A 34 1.32 63.59 19.15
CA GLU A 34 2.20 62.92 18.18
C GLU A 34 2.82 61.65 18.77
N LEU A 35 3.41 61.72 19.97
CA LEU A 35 3.97 60.55 20.64
C LEU A 35 2.90 59.49 20.92
N THR A 36 1.69 59.89 21.31
CA THR A 36 0.59 58.97 21.57
C THR A 36 0.12 58.29 20.27
N ALA A 37 0.07 59.03 19.16
CA ALA A 37 -0.25 58.48 17.85
C ALA A 37 0.81 57.46 17.40
N VAL A 38 2.10 57.79 17.58
CA VAL A 38 3.21 56.86 17.26
C VAL A 38 3.14 55.61 18.13
N ILE A 39 2.85 55.72 19.43
CA ILE A 39 2.68 54.55 20.30
C ILE A 39 1.52 53.67 19.81
N ALA A 40 0.36 54.27 19.50
CA ALA A 40 -0.79 53.52 18.99
C ALA A 40 -0.47 52.79 17.66
N GLU A 41 0.24 53.45 16.74
CA GLU A 41 0.70 52.82 15.49
C GLU A 41 1.68 51.67 15.73
N ARG A 42 2.61 51.85 16.68
CA ARG A 42 3.57 50.81 17.07
C ARG A 42 2.88 49.62 17.71
N ASP A 43 1.89 49.85 18.57
CA ASP A 43 1.12 48.80 19.23
C ASP A 43 0.34 47.97 18.20
N LEU A 44 -0.31 48.63 17.23
CA LEU A 44 -0.97 47.93 16.11
C LEU A 44 0.02 47.09 15.30
N THR A 45 1.21 47.64 15.03
CA THR A 45 2.27 46.92 14.31
C THR A 45 2.74 45.70 15.11
N ILE A 46 2.91 45.84 16.42
CA ILE A 46 3.31 44.74 17.32
C ILE A 46 2.25 43.64 17.33
N GLU A 47 0.96 43.97 17.38
CA GLU A 47 -0.10 42.97 17.31
C GLU A 47 -0.09 42.20 15.98
N VAL A 48 0.09 42.90 14.86
CA VAL A 48 0.19 42.27 13.54
C VAL A 48 1.41 41.35 13.45
N LEU A 49 2.56 41.80 13.93
CA LEU A 49 3.79 41.00 13.95
C LEU A 49 3.65 39.77 14.86
N ARG A 50 3.08 39.93 16.06
CA ARG A 50 2.81 38.80 16.96
C ARG A 50 1.90 37.76 16.32
N ARG A 51 0.86 38.20 15.61
CA ARG A 51 -0.03 37.28 14.87
C ARG A 51 0.72 36.54 13.76
N GLN A 52 1.58 37.23 13.00
CA GLN A 52 2.40 36.58 11.98
C GLN A 52 3.37 35.56 12.57
N VAL A 53 4.03 35.89 13.68
CA VAL A 53 4.92 34.95 14.38
C VAL A 53 4.15 33.72 14.83
N ALA A 54 2.98 33.87 15.46
CA ALA A 54 2.17 32.74 15.89
C ALA A 54 1.75 31.82 14.73
N ILE A 55 1.40 32.40 13.57
CA ILE A 55 1.08 31.64 12.36
C ILE A 55 2.32 30.89 11.84
N LEU A 56 3.48 31.55 11.81
CA LEU A 56 4.74 30.96 11.34
C LEU A 56 5.21 29.82 12.25
N GLU A 57 5.11 29.99 13.57
CA GLU A 57 5.44 28.95 14.56
C GLU A 57 4.53 27.73 14.38
N THR A 58 3.22 27.96 14.25
CA THR A 58 2.25 26.87 14.01
C THR A 58 2.53 26.16 12.68
N SER A 59 2.83 26.92 11.61
CA SER A 59 3.17 26.35 10.31
C SER A 59 4.44 25.49 10.39
N GLN A 60 5.45 25.96 11.12
CA GLN A 60 6.71 25.23 11.29
C GLN A 60 6.50 23.91 12.05
N GLU A 61 5.68 23.91 13.09
CA GLU A 61 5.32 22.71 13.84
C GLU A 61 4.59 21.69 12.95
N ILE A 62 3.58 22.15 12.21
CA ILE A 62 2.85 21.31 11.25
C ILE A 62 3.79 20.75 10.17
N ASP A 63 4.68 21.59 9.63
CA ASP A 63 5.62 21.16 8.59
C ASP A 63 6.55 20.07 9.11
N GLN A 64 7.09 20.21 10.34
CA GLN A 64 7.95 19.19 10.96
C GLN A 64 7.22 17.86 11.14
N GLU A 65 6.00 17.87 11.69
CA GLU A 65 5.19 16.66 11.83
C GLU A 65 4.87 16.02 10.49
N THR A 66 4.54 16.84 9.48
CA THR A 66 4.23 16.38 8.11
C THR A 66 5.47 15.73 7.48
N TYR A 67 6.65 16.32 7.64
CA TYR A 67 7.90 15.74 7.15
C TYR A 67 8.16 14.37 7.78
N THR A 68 8.04 14.25 9.10
CA THR A 68 8.21 12.96 9.79
C THR A 68 7.20 11.91 9.31
N LEU A 69 5.93 12.30 9.14
CA LEU A 69 4.90 11.39 8.62
C LEU A 69 5.19 10.94 7.19
N VAL A 70 5.64 11.86 6.32
CA VAL A 70 6.01 11.53 4.93
C VAL A 70 7.21 10.58 4.90
N GLU A 71 8.23 10.82 5.72
CA GLU A 71 9.41 9.96 5.84
C GLU A 71 9.02 8.54 6.29
N GLN A 72 8.19 8.43 7.33
CA GLN A 72 7.66 7.13 7.79
C GLN A 72 6.90 6.37 6.70
N ASN A 73 6.03 7.05 5.96
CA ASN A 73 5.30 6.44 4.85
C ASN A 73 6.24 6.00 3.71
N LEU A 74 7.28 6.79 3.42
CA LEU A 74 8.27 6.42 2.40
C LEU A 74 9.08 5.20 2.81
N ASP A 75 9.45 5.09 4.09
CA ASP A 75 10.15 3.92 4.62
C ASP A 75 9.26 2.68 4.58
N GLU A 76 7.98 2.80 4.96
CA GLU A 76 7.02 1.70 4.90
C GLU A 76 6.78 1.24 3.45
N LEU A 77 6.60 2.17 2.51
CA LEU A 77 6.48 1.88 1.09
C LEU A 77 7.74 1.22 0.53
N GLN A 78 8.93 1.69 0.90
CA GLN A 78 10.19 1.06 0.48
C GLN A 78 10.33 -0.36 1.03
N ALA A 79 9.96 -0.58 2.29
CA ALA A 79 9.97 -1.92 2.89
C ALA A 79 8.97 -2.86 2.19
N GLN A 80 7.77 -2.37 1.84
CA GLN A 80 6.79 -3.15 1.07
C GLN A 80 7.31 -3.47 -0.34
N ILE A 81 7.93 -2.51 -1.04
CA ILE A 81 8.53 -2.74 -2.36
C ILE A 81 9.63 -3.80 -2.27
N GLN A 82 10.54 -3.70 -1.31
CA GLN A 82 11.61 -4.68 -1.13
C GLN A 82 11.06 -6.07 -0.83
N ALA A 83 10.08 -6.18 0.09
CA ALA A 83 9.44 -7.46 0.39
C ALA A 83 8.78 -8.07 -0.85
N GLN A 84 8.09 -7.26 -1.67
CA GLN A 84 7.50 -7.71 -2.93
C GLN A 84 8.55 -8.09 -3.97
N GLU A 85 9.66 -7.36 -4.06
CA GLU A 85 10.75 -7.69 -4.99
C GLU A 85 11.47 -8.98 -4.60
N GLU A 86 11.71 -9.20 -3.31
CA GLU A 86 12.28 -10.45 -2.77
C GLU A 86 11.35 -11.63 -3.01
N GLU A 87 10.05 -11.46 -2.76
CA GLU A 87 9.03 -12.46 -3.03
C GLU A 87 8.97 -12.79 -4.54
N LEU A 88 8.98 -11.78 -5.42
CA LEU A 88 9.04 -11.98 -6.86
C LEU A 88 10.35 -12.62 -7.33
N ALA A 89 11.49 -12.28 -6.72
CA ALA A 89 12.79 -12.88 -7.03
C ALA A 89 12.85 -14.35 -6.60
N PHE A 90 12.32 -14.66 -5.41
CA PHE A 90 12.11 -16.02 -4.93
C PHE A 90 11.22 -16.81 -5.90
N TYR A 91 10.09 -16.22 -6.33
CA TYR A 91 9.22 -16.85 -7.34
C TYR A 91 9.93 -17.07 -8.68
N ARG A 92 10.70 -16.10 -9.18
CA ARG A 92 11.48 -16.28 -10.42
C ARG A 92 12.55 -17.36 -10.28
N GLY A 93 13.20 -17.46 -9.13
CA GLY A 93 14.20 -18.48 -8.83
C GLY A 93 13.62 -19.91 -8.80
N ILE A 94 12.36 -20.04 -8.37
CA ILE A 94 11.62 -21.31 -8.37
C ILE A 94 11.07 -21.67 -9.77
N ILE A 95 10.71 -20.66 -10.59
CA ILE A 95 10.04 -20.85 -11.90
C ILE A 95 11.01 -21.07 -13.08
N SER A 96 12.32 -20.83 -12.90
CA SER A 96 13.33 -20.95 -13.96
C SER A 96 14.48 -21.94 -13.66
N PRO A 97 14.31 -23.25 -13.96
CA PRO A 97 15.41 -24.09 -14.40
C PRO A 97 15.83 -23.73 -15.84
N GLU A 98 17.07 -24.03 -16.22
CA GLU A 98 17.77 -23.56 -17.42
C GLU A 98 17.14 -23.92 -18.79
N ASP A 99 16.03 -24.66 -18.83
CA ASP A 99 15.53 -25.30 -20.05
C ASP A 99 14.69 -24.42 -21.00
N GLY A 100 14.44 -23.15 -20.68
CA GLY A 100 14.06 -22.12 -21.69
C GLY A 100 12.77 -22.31 -22.52
N VAL A 101 11.93 -23.32 -22.28
CA VAL A 101 10.72 -23.57 -23.08
C VAL A 101 9.57 -22.61 -22.71
N ALA A 102 9.20 -21.70 -23.60
CA ALA A 102 8.06 -20.78 -23.40
C ALA A 102 6.71 -21.52 -23.33
N GLY A 103 5.81 -21.14 -22.42
CA GLY A 103 4.43 -21.66 -22.36
C GLY A 103 3.90 -21.99 -20.96
N LEU A 104 2.74 -22.66 -20.91
CA LEU A 104 2.10 -23.17 -19.70
C LEU A 104 2.94 -24.29 -19.07
N ARG A 105 3.17 -24.23 -17.76
CA ARG A 105 3.95 -25.22 -17.02
C ARG A 105 3.27 -25.60 -15.70
N VAL A 106 3.55 -26.82 -15.26
CA VAL A 106 3.29 -27.28 -13.89
C VAL A 106 4.49 -26.84 -13.04
N GLN A 107 4.25 -25.99 -12.05
CA GLN A 107 5.28 -25.57 -11.12
C GLN A 107 5.45 -26.59 -9.98
N SER A 108 4.34 -27.08 -9.46
CA SER A 108 4.32 -28.11 -8.43
C SER A 108 3.02 -28.89 -8.46
N LEU A 109 3.10 -30.13 -8.02
CA LEU A 109 1.99 -31.04 -7.76
C LEU A 109 2.27 -31.68 -6.41
N GLU A 110 1.35 -31.53 -5.47
CA GLU A 110 1.44 -32.13 -4.14
C GLU A 110 0.13 -32.85 -3.78
N MET A 111 0.26 -34.00 -3.13
CA MET A 111 -0.83 -34.73 -2.50
C MET A 111 -0.62 -34.70 -0.99
N ARG A 112 -1.49 -34.00 -0.26
CA ARG A 112 -1.38 -33.92 1.21
C ARG A 112 -2.43 -34.79 1.88
N PRO A 113 -2.09 -35.65 2.84
CA PRO A 113 -3.09 -36.40 3.58
C PRO A 113 -4.02 -35.45 4.36
N THR A 114 -5.29 -35.81 4.46
CA THR A 114 -6.31 -35.08 5.23
C THR A 114 -6.74 -35.91 6.45
N ASP A 115 -7.58 -35.33 7.31
CA ASP A 115 -8.14 -36.04 8.47
C ASP A 115 -9.13 -37.16 8.07
N ALA A 116 -9.59 -37.19 6.82
CA ALA A 116 -10.46 -38.23 6.29
C ALA A 116 -9.66 -39.49 5.94
N GLU A 117 -10.23 -40.66 6.22
CA GLU A 117 -9.66 -41.94 5.82
C GLU A 117 -9.55 -42.00 4.28
N GLN A 118 -8.35 -42.33 3.79
CA GLN A 118 -8.00 -42.28 2.35
C GLN A 118 -8.24 -40.90 1.70
N GLY A 119 -8.32 -39.83 2.50
CA GLY A 119 -8.56 -38.48 2.02
C GLY A 119 -7.26 -37.74 1.73
N TYR A 120 -7.17 -37.14 0.54
CA TYR A 120 -6.02 -36.34 0.11
C TYR A 120 -6.47 -34.97 -0.40
N LEU A 121 -5.67 -33.95 -0.15
CA LEU A 121 -5.80 -32.64 -0.77
C LEU A 121 -4.77 -32.54 -1.88
N LEU A 122 -5.26 -32.59 -3.11
CA LEU A 122 -4.49 -32.27 -4.30
C LEU A 122 -4.24 -30.76 -4.33
N HIS A 123 -2.97 -30.36 -4.44
CA HIS A 123 -2.54 -28.98 -4.63
C HIS A 123 -1.67 -28.89 -5.89
N LEU A 124 -2.18 -28.19 -6.91
CA LEU A 124 -1.52 -28.00 -8.20
C LEU A 124 -1.27 -26.51 -8.41
N VAL A 125 -0.02 -26.15 -8.73
CA VAL A 125 0.35 -24.78 -9.11
C VAL A 125 0.71 -24.75 -10.59
N LEU A 126 -0.05 -23.97 -11.37
CA LEU A 126 0.22 -23.74 -12.79
C LEU A 126 0.83 -22.36 -12.99
N VAL A 127 1.85 -22.26 -13.85
CA VAL A 127 2.54 -21.00 -14.17
C VAL A 127 2.67 -20.80 -15.68
N GLN A 128 2.67 -19.55 -16.13
CA GLN A 128 2.95 -19.21 -17.52
C GLN A 128 4.39 -18.69 -17.65
N ALA A 129 5.28 -19.52 -18.21
CA ALA A 129 6.65 -19.15 -18.48
C ALA A 129 6.71 -18.22 -19.70
N ILE A 130 6.96 -16.94 -19.44
CA ILE A 130 7.35 -15.88 -20.40
C ILE A 130 6.64 -16.04 -21.75
N THR A 131 5.36 -15.68 -21.83
CA THR A 131 4.71 -15.46 -23.14
C THR A 131 3.46 -14.60 -23.00
N HIS A 132 3.63 -13.28 -23.17
CA HIS A 132 2.58 -12.27 -23.39
C HIS A 132 1.65 -11.93 -22.20
N ASP A 133 1.17 -10.69 -22.17
CA ASP A 133 0.18 -10.12 -21.23
C ASP A 133 -1.20 -10.84 -21.26
N ARG A 134 -1.34 -11.91 -22.05
CA ARG A 134 -2.63 -12.55 -22.27
C ARG A 134 -2.97 -13.52 -21.12
N ARG A 135 -4.24 -13.53 -20.75
CA ARG A 135 -4.81 -14.57 -19.87
C ARG A 135 -4.89 -15.89 -20.65
N VAL A 136 -4.40 -16.97 -20.05
CA VAL A 136 -4.55 -18.35 -20.54
C VAL A 136 -5.72 -19.02 -19.84
N SER A 137 -6.38 -19.97 -20.48
CA SER A 137 -7.47 -20.72 -19.88
C SER A 137 -7.56 -22.14 -20.44
N GLY A 138 -8.16 -23.06 -19.70
CA GLY A 138 -8.29 -24.45 -20.11
C GLY A 138 -8.84 -25.34 -19.02
N THR A 139 -8.57 -26.63 -19.12
CA THR A 139 -8.98 -27.64 -18.13
C THR A 139 -7.84 -28.57 -17.78
N VAL A 140 -7.85 -29.07 -16.55
CA VAL A 140 -6.95 -30.12 -16.06
C VAL A 140 -7.78 -31.36 -15.75
N SER A 141 -7.33 -32.51 -16.25
CA SER A 141 -7.84 -33.84 -15.88
C SER A 141 -6.73 -34.66 -15.25
N PHE A 142 -7.11 -35.55 -14.35
CA PHE A 142 -6.19 -36.43 -13.63
C PHE A 142 -6.70 -37.86 -13.71
N ASP A 143 -5.77 -38.78 -13.85
CA ASP A 143 -5.96 -40.21 -13.68
C ASP A 143 -4.91 -40.72 -12.68
N ILE A 144 -5.35 -41.51 -11.71
CA ILE A 144 -4.50 -42.10 -10.68
C ILE A 144 -4.42 -43.59 -10.97
N THR A 145 -3.22 -44.10 -11.21
CA THR A 145 -2.95 -45.52 -11.38
C THR A 145 -2.40 -46.08 -10.08
N GLY A 146 -2.79 -47.32 -9.78
CA GLY A 146 -2.39 -48.01 -8.57
C GLY A 146 -2.82 -49.47 -8.62
N SER A 147 -2.92 -50.08 -7.45
CA SER A 147 -3.41 -51.45 -7.32
C SER A 147 -4.41 -51.61 -6.17
N ILE A 148 -5.31 -52.58 -6.30
CA ILE A 148 -6.18 -53.07 -5.22
C ILE A 148 -5.97 -54.57 -5.15
N ASP A 149 -5.59 -55.08 -3.98
CA ASP A 149 -5.27 -56.51 -3.77
C ASP A 149 -4.24 -57.07 -4.79
N GLY A 150 -3.35 -56.20 -5.30
CA GLY A 150 -2.32 -56.54 -6.28
C GLY A 150 -2.77 -56.53 -7.75
N GLU A 151 -4.05 -56.26 -8.05
CA GLU A 151 -4.54 -56.06 -9.41
C GLU A 151 -4.44 -54.58 -9.81
N PRO A 152 -3.92 -54.25 -11.00
CA PRO A 152 -3.77 -52.86 -11.44
C PRO A 152 -5.14 -52.22 -11.69
N VAL A 153 -5.37 -51.06 -11.08
CA VAL A 153 -6.59 -50.27 -11.21
C VAL A 153 -6.21 -48.83 -11.57
N GLN A 154 -6.98 -48.24 -12.48
CA GLN A 154 -6.89 -46.83 -12.83
C GLN A 154 -8.18 -46.14 -12.44
N LEU A 155 -8.07 -45.06 -11.67
CA LEU A 155 -9.17 -44.23 -11.22
C LEU A 155 -9.08 -42.86 -11.88
N ASN A 156 -10.15 -42.42 -12.52
CA ASN A 156 -10.23 -41.04 -13.01
C ASN A 156 -10.64 -40.09 -11.88
N LEU A 157 -10.50 -38.78 -12.11
CA LEU A 157 -10.87 -37.75 -11.13
C LEU A 157 -12.31 -37.89 -10.60
N ASP A 158 -13.28 -38.27 -11.43
CA ASP A 158 -14.70 -38.34 -11.05
C ASP A 158 -15.02 -39.49 -10.08
N GLU A 159 -14.14 -40.50 -10.02
CA GLU A 159 -14.23 -41.66 -9.14
C GLU A 159 -13.68 -41.37 -7.74
N VAL A 160 -12.84 -40.34 -7.60
CA VAL A 160 -12.14 -40.00 -6.35
C VAL A 160 -12.59 -38.66 -5.75
N VAL A 161 -13.57 -37.98 -6.34
CA VAL A 161 -14.11 -36.70 -5.84
C VAL A 161 -15.59 -36.81 -5.47
N ALA A 162 -16.06 -35.87 -4.64
CA ALA A 162 -17.48 -35.71 -4.36
C ALA A 162 -18.27 -35.39 -5.65
N GLU A 163 -19.55 -35.76 -5.67
CA GLU A 163 -20.40 -35.68 -6.87
C GLU A 163 -20.54 -34.25 -7.43
N ASP A 164 -20.52 -33.24 -6.56
CA ASP A 164 -20.55 -31.81 -6.91
C ASP A 164 -19.19 -31.28 -7.42
N ALA A 165 -18.12 -32.04 -7.19
CA ALA A 165 -16.75 -31.73 -7.57
C ALA A 165 -16.28 -32.46 -8.84
N ARG A 166 -17.12 -33.31 -9.44
CA ARG A 166 -16.85 -34.04 -10.68
C ARG A 166 -16.62 -33.10 -11.88
N GLY A 167 -15.89 -33.61 -12.85
CA GLY A 167 -15.49 -32.93 -14.06
C GLY A 167 -14.08 -32.34 -13.98
N ALA A 168 -13.55 -32.02 -15.16
CA ALA A 168 -12.21 -31.42 -15.27
C ALA A 168 -12.12 -30.08 -14.54
N ILE A 169 -10.98 -29.83 -13.90
CA ILE A 169 -10.73 -28.60 -13.14
C ILE A 169 -10.44 -27.47 -14.13
N ALA A 170 -11.31 -26.47 -14.20
CA ALA A 170 -11.10 -25.31 -15.06
C ALA A 170 -10.02 -24.39 -14.47
N TYR A 171 -9.10 -23.92 -15.30
CA TYR A 171 -8.13 -22.90 -14.94
C TYR A 171 -8.26 -21.69 -15.86
N ALA A 172 -7.99 -20.50 -15.32
CA ALA A 172 -7.87 -19.29 -16.11
C ALA A 172 -7.10 -18.21 -15.36
N PHE A 173 -5.90 -17.88 -15.85
CA PHE A 173 -4.96 -17.00 -15.15
C PHE A 173 -4.02 -16.24 -16.09
N ARG A 174 -3.38 -15.20 -15.56
CA ARG A 174 -2.39 -14.40 -16.30
C ARG A 174 -0.96 -14.79 -15.97
N TYR A 175 -0.66 -15.03 -14.69
CA TYR A 175 0.69 -15.36 -14.22
C TYR A 175 0.76 -16.78 -13.68
N PHE A 176 -0.06 -17.07 -12.67
CA PHE A 176 -0.18 -18.39 -12.06
C PHE A 176 -1.60 -18.60 -11.52
N GLN A 177 -1.92 -19.85 -11.21
CA GLN A 177 -3.12 -20.21 -10.46
C GLN A 177 -2.87 -21.45 -9.62
N ASP A 178 -3.29 -21.36 -8.35
CA ASP A 178 -3.35 -22.49 -7.45
C ASP A 178 -4.70 -23.18 -7.61
N LEU A 179 -4.66 -24.49 -7.80
CA LEU A 179 -5.82 -25.35 -7.95
C LEU A 179 -5.80 -26.36 -6.81
N GLN A 180 -6.91 -26.44 -6.09
CA GLN A 180 -7.06 -27.38 -4.97
C GLN A 180 -8.26 -28.28 -5.21
N ARG A 181 -8.11 -29.57 -4.91
CA ARG A 181 -9.20 -30.53 -4.97
C ARG A 181 -9.06 -31.56 -3.86
N GLN A 182 -10.15 -31.79 -3.14
CA GLN A 182 -10.20 -32.88 -2.17
C GLN A 182 -10.53 -34.19 -2.89
N LEU A 183 -9.73 -35.19 -2.63
CA LEU A 183 -9.83 -36.54 -3.16
C LEU A 183 -10.09 -37.51 -2.01
N VAL A 184 -10.84 -38.57 -2.26
CA VAL A 184 -11.04 -39.71 -1.37
C VAL A 184 -10.80 -40.96 -2.20
N LEU A 185 -9.71 -41.68 -1.91
CA LEU A 185 -9.39 -42.93 -2.59
C LEU A 185 -10.26 -44.08 -2.03
N PRO A 186 -10.61 -45.08 -2.86
CA PRO A 186 -11.29 -46.28 -2.37
C PRO A 186 -10.46 -47.01 -1.31
N GLU A 187 -11.14 -47.68 -0.38
CA GLU A 187 -10.47 -48.54 0.60
C GLU A 187 -9.64 -49.64 -0.08
N GLY A 188 -8.40 -49.83 0.39
CA GLY A 188 -7.47 -50.83 -0.16
C GLY A 188 -6.78 -50.43 -1.46
N PHE A 189 -6.99 -49.22 -1.97
CA PHE A 189 -6.28 -48.70 -3.13
C PHE A 189 -4.89 -48.19 -2.73
N GLU A 190 -3.86 -48.77 -3.34
CA GLU A 190 -2.46 -48.36 -3.21
C GLU A 190 -2.06 -47.56 -4.46
N PRO A 191 -1.94 -46.23 -4.38
CA PRO A 191 -1.59 -45.40 -5.53
C PRO A 191 -0.11 -45.49 -5.89
N ASP A 192 0.18 -45.63 -7.19
CA ASP A 192 1.53 -45.73 -7.72
C ASP A 192 1.95 -44.46 -8.47
N GLU A 193 1.08 -43.94 -9.33
CA GLU A 193 1.39 -42.84 -10.25
C GLU A 193 0.15 -41.96 -10.53
N VAL A 194 0.40 -40.68 -10.81
CA VAL A 194 -0.62 -39.71 -11.21
C VAL A 194 -0.30 -39.19 -12.61
N LEU A 195 -1.21 -39.45 -13.54
CA LEU A 195 -1.21 -38.91 -14.89
C LEU A 195 -2.03 -37.63 -14.92
N MET A 196 -1.39 -36.52 -15.27
CA MET A 196 -2.02 -35.21 -15.41
C MET A 196 -2.06 -34.81 -16.88
N LEU A 197 -3.23 -34.38 -17.33
CA LEU A 197 -3.43 -33.84 -18.67
C LEU A 197 -4.05 -32.46 -18.62
N ILE A 198 -3.30 -31.47 -19.12
CA ILE A 198 -3.71 -30.07 -19.19
C ILE A 198 -4.05 -29.73 -20.63
N ARG A 199 -5.30 -29.32 -20.86
CA ARG A 199 -5.80 -28.92 -22.18
C ARG A 199 -6.08 -27.41 -22.20
N PRO A 200 -5.31 -26.61 -22.95
CA PRO A 200 -5.65 -25.21 -23.21
C PRO A 200 -6.96 -25.10 -23.96
N ARG A 201 -7.69 -24.01 -23.73
CA ARG A 201 -8.93 -23.68 -24.46
C ARG A 201 -8.61 -23.16 -25.86
N GLU A 202 -7.42 -22.61 -26.08
CA GLU A 202 -7.00 -22.05 -27.36
C GLU A 202 -6.84 -23.16 -28.42
N PRO A 203 -7.33 -22.97 -29.66
CA PRO A 203 -7.33 -24.01 -30.71
C PRO A 203 -5.95 -24.55 -31.09
N ASN A 204 -4.91 -23.75 -30.88
CA ASN A 204 -3.51 -24.10 -31.17
C ASN A 204 -2.70 -24.37 -29.89
N GLY A 205 -3.34 -24.47 -28.74
CA GLY A 205 -2.67 -24.77 -27.48
C GLY A 205 -2.22 -26.22 -27.46
N GLN A 206 -0.94 -26.46 -27.21
CA GLN A 206 -0.42 -27.81 -27.04
C GLN A 206 -0.90 -28.36 -25.69
N ALA A 207 -1.52 -29.53 -25.70
CA ALA A 207 -1.85 -30.22 -24.47
C ALA A 207 -0.55 -30.66 -23.77
N LEU A 208 -0.48 -30.46 -22.47
CA LEU A 208 0.64 -30.87 -21.64
C LEU A 208 0.24 -32.13 -20.87
N GLU A 209 0.95 -33.21 -21.10
CA GLU A 209 0.80 -34.46 -20.38
C GLU A 209 2.05 -34.66 -19.51
N GLN A 210 1.85 -34.89 -18.22
CA GLN A 210 2.92 -35.18 -17.27
C GLN A 210 2.51 -36.31 -16.36
N SER A 211 3.50 -37.12 -15.99
CA SER A 211 3.33 -38.23 -15.06
C SER A 211 4.19 -38.03 -13.83
N PHE A 212 3.66 -38.38 -12.67
CA PHE A 212 4.30 -38.20 -11.38
C PHE A 212 4.17 -39.48 -10.55
N GLU A 213 5.28 -40.00 -10.03
CA GLU A 213 5.24 -41.07 -9.04
C GLU A 213 4.54 -40.57 -7.77
N TRP A 214 3.59 -41.36 -7.25
CA TRP A 214 2.80 -40.97 -6.08
C TRP A 214 3.69 -40.65 -4.88
N SER A 215 4.71 -41.48 -4.63
CA SER A 215 5.67 -41.30 -3.53
C SER A 215 6.49 -40.00 -3.61
N ALA A 216 6.62 -39.39 -4.78
CA ALA A 216 7.35 -38.15 -4.97
C ALA A 216 6.50 -36.91 -4.66
N ILE A 217 5.17 -37.03 -4.77
CA ILE A 217 4.22 -35.92 -4.59
C ILE A 217 3.41 -36.05 -3.30
N ALA A 218 3.30 -37.25 -2.74
CA ALA A 218 2.63 -37.53 -1.47
C ALA A 218 3.63 -37.42 -0.31
N GLY A 219 3.41 -36.41 0.53
CA GLY A 219 4.23 -36.12 1.72
C GLY A 219 3.64 -36.63 3.02
#